data_AF-A0AAN2DCR9-F1
#
_entry.id   AF-A0AAN2DCR9-F1
#
_cell.length_a   1.000
_cell.length_b   1.000
_cell.length_c   1.000
_cell.angle_alpha   90.00
_cell.angle_beta   90.00
_cell.angle_gamma   90.00
#
_symmetry.space_group_name_H-M   'P 1'
#
loop_
_entity.id
_entity.type
_entity.pdbx_description
1 polymer ?
#
loop_
_entity_poly.entity_id
_entity_poly.type
_entity_poly.pdbx_seq_one_letter_code
_entity_poly.pdbx_strand_id
1 'polypeptide(L)'
;MNQMVTISYEDQLKAQTRARRLRLMGKPKVVNVAKEVIKEAEARKYATRRRPRAYADAHVRAWEAYHSRPANRMTIEECQKQICEREGFDFDLIMSHNRQEHVVDQRDFVIFEVREMFPNVSKSELARRFGKDHSCIHHSLNREAERRGIDEKDLTSVDRAYPTLREDIANGLSLREIANKYGVGSATIGRKVRLLGLSDQLGGRKTRLPQHVIDAIEDEYLSGKTGRDICRRYHISQGHMRDMVRRYGWSELREKARAQ
;
A
#
# COMPACT_ATOMS: atom_id res chain seq x y z
N MET A 1 -72.10 25.01 38.74
CA MET A 1 -71.97 25.83 37.51
C MET A 1 -70.70 25.40 36.80
N ASN A 2 -70.81 24.60 35.73
CA ASN A 2 -69.65 24.16 34.95
C ASN A 2 -69.34 25.23 33.88
N GLN A 3 -68.26 25.97 34.07
CA GLN A 3 -67.69 26.82 33.02
C GLN A 3 -67.20 25.91 31.89
N MET A 4 -67.90 25.91 30.75
CA MET A 4 -67.38 25.31 29.52
C MET A 4 -66.20 26.14 29.03
N VAL A 5 -64.99 25.61 29.17
CA VAL A 5 -63.80 26.19 28.54
C VAL A 5 -63.89 25.87 27.04
N THR A 6 -64.29 26.87 26.26
CA THR A 6 -64.27 26.79 24.80
C THR A 6 -62.82 26.82 24.34
N ILE A 7 -62.29 25.64 23.99
CA ILE A 7 -60.96 25.52 23.38
C ILE A 7 -60.98 26.31 22.07
N SER A 8 -60.08 27.30 21.96
CA SER A 8 -59.93 28.11 20.76
C SER A 8 -59.75 27.24 19.52
N TYR A 9 -60.36 27.65 18.40
CA TYR A 9 -60.22 26.96 17.11
C TYR A 9 -58.75 26.75 16.71
N GLU A 10 -57.87 27.69 17.08
CA GLU A 10 -56.43 27.57 16.84
C GLU A 10 -55.78 26.40 17.59
N ASP A 11 -56.21 26.13 18.83
CA ASP A 11 -55.68 25.05 19.64
C ASP A 11 -56.16 23.69 19.12
N GLN A 12 -57.38 23.63 18.57
CA GLN A 12 -57.89 22.44 17.89
C GLN A 12 -57.06 22.12 16.63
N LEU A 13 -56.74 23.13 15.81
CA LEU A 13 -55.88 23.00 14.64
C LEU A 13 -54.46 22.55 15.01
N LYS A 14 -53.87 23.14 16.06
CA LYS A 14 -52.54 22.73 16.56
C LYS A 14 -52.55 21.30 17.08
N ALA A 15 -53.59 20.90 17.80
CA ALA A 15 -53.74 19.53 18.29
C ALA A 15 -53.90 18.52 17.15
N GLN A 16 -54.73 18.80 16.15
CA GLN A 16 -54.89 17.95 14.97
C GLN A 16 -53.58 17.82 14.17
N THR A 17 -52.86 18.93 13.99
CA THR A 17 -51.56 18.92 13.29
C THR A 17 -50.52 18.09 14.04
N ARG A 18 -50.46 18.23 15.37
CA ARG A 18 -49.59 17.45 16.25
C ARG A 18 -49.93 15.96 16.21
N ALA A 19 -51.22 15.60 16.22
CA ALA A 19 -51.70 14.23 16.12
C ALA A 19 -51.36 13.61 14.75
N ARG A 20 -51.56 14.37 13.66
CA ARG A 20 -51.21 13.94 12.29
C ARG A 20 -49.71 13.69 12.14
N ARG A 21 -48.88 14.58 12.71
CA ARG A 21 -47.42 14.44 12.74
C ARG A 21 -46.97 13.23 13.54
N LEU A 22 -47.55 12.99 14.73
CA LEU A 22 -47.26 11.81 15.55
C LEU A 22 -47.63 10.50 14.84
N ARG A 23 -48.73 10.50 14.09
CA ARG A 23 -49.18 9.33 13.32
C ARG A 23 -48.26 9.02 12.14
N LEU A 24 -47.78 10.04 11.44
CA LEU A 24 -46.93 9.87 10.24
C LEU A 24 -45.45 9.66 10.58
N MET A 25 -44.92 10.39 11.58
CA MET A 25 -43.48 10.45 11.86
C MET A 25 -43.07 9.73 13.16
N GLY A 26 -44.03 9.14 13.88
CA GLY A 26 -43.79 8.53 15.19
C GLY A 26 -43.54 9.56 16.30
N LYS A 27 -43.23 9.07 17.52
CA LYS A 27 -42.88 9.94 18.64
C LYS A 27 -41.54 10.61 18.34
N PRO A 28 -41.43 11.95 18.42
CA PRO A 28 -40.16 12.62 18.18
C PRO A 28 -39.12 12.08 19.17
N LYS A 29 -37.99 11.61 18.64
CA LYS A 29 -36.88 11.14 19.46
C LYS A 29 -36.36 12.34 20.25
N VAL A 30 -36.66 12.38 21.55
CA VAL A 30 -36.12 13.40 22.45
C VAL A 30 -34.67 13.04 22.70
N VAL A 31 -33.78 13.59 21.88
CA VAL A 31 -32.34 13.47 22.10
C VAL A 31 -31.98 14.45 23.20
N ASN A 32 -31.51 13.92 24.34
CA ASN A 32 -31.09 14.76 25.45
C ASN A 32 -29.75 15.39 25.07
N VAL A 33 -29.81 16.57 24.44
CA VAL A 33 -28.67 17.28 23.84
C VAL A 33 -27.50 17.39 24.82
N ALA A 34 -27.78 17.58 26.12
CA ALA A 34 -26.76 17.63 27.15
C ALA A 34 -25.92 16.34 27.23
N LYS A 35 -26.55 15.16 27.10
CA LYS A 35 -25.84 13.87 27.15
C LYS A 35 -24.96 13.65 25.92
N GLU A 36 -25.40 14.09 24.73
CA GLU A 36 -24.59 13.95 23.52
C GLU A 36 -23.39 14.90 23.51
N VAL A 37 -23.57 16.13 23.99
CA VAL A 37 -22.47 17.10 24.13
C VAL A 37 -21.42 16.61 25.13
N ILE A 38 -21.83 16.01 26.25
CA ILE A 38 -20.90 15.41 27.23
C ILE A 38 -20.13 14.24 26.59
N LYS A 39 -20.82 13.34 25.87
CA LYS A 39 -20.18 12.21 25.19
C LYS A 39 -19.17 12.65 24.12
N GLU A 40 -19.47 13.71 23.39
CA GLU A 40 -18.57 14.27 22.37
C GLU A 40 -17.35 14.95 23.02
N ALA A 41 -17.55 15.65 24.14
CA ALA A 41 -16.47 16.25 24.92
C ALA A 41 -15.52 15.20 25.52
N GLU A 42 -16.07 14.08 26.01
CA GLU A 42 -15.27 12.94 26.50
C GLU A 42 -14.50 12.25 25.37
N ALA A 43 -15.13 12.02 24.21
CA ALA A 43 -14.44 11.45 23.04
C ALA A 43 -13.26 12.33 22.58
N ARG A 44 -13.40 13.66 22.62
CA ARG A 44 -12.32 14.61 22.31
C ARG A 44 -11.18 14.57 23.32
N LYS A 45 -11.45 14.32 24.61
CA LYS A 45 -10.40 14.14 25.63
C LYS A 45 -9.48 12.95 25.33
N TYR A 46 -9.99 11.88 24.71
CA TYR A 46 -9.20 10.68 24.41
C TYR A 46 -8.60 10.68 23.00
N ALA A 47 -9.14 11.45 22.05
CA ALA A 47 -8.63 11.54 20.68
C ALA A 47 -7.26 12.24 20.56
N THR A 48 -6.85 13.00 21.58
CA THR A 48 -5.57 13.74 21.61
C THR A 48 -4.45 12.98 22.31
N ARG A 49 -4.56 11.66 22.50
CA ARG A 49 -3.40 10.82 22.84
C ARG A 49 -2.38 10.94 21.70
N ARG A 50 -1.43 11.86 21.89
CA ARG A 50 -0.28 12.08 21.00
C ARG A 50 0.32 10.72 20.75
N ARG A 51 0.37 10.31 19.47
CA ARG A 51 1.12 9.11 19.09
C ARG A 51 2.50 9.23 19.74
N PRO A 52 2.96 8.20 20.48
CA PRO A 52 4.29 8.24 21.06
C PRO A 52 5.24 8.63 19.94
N ARG A 53 5.97 9.72 20.15
CA ARG A 53 6.94 10.23 19.17
C ARG A 53 7.85 9.04 18.89
N ALA A 54 8.00 8.65 17.61
CA ALA A 54 8.97 7.63 17.26
C ALA A 54 10.29 8.01 17.94
N TYR A 55 10.90 7.07 18.68
CA TYR A 55 12.18 7.32 19.35
C TYR A 55 13.09 8.01 18.34
N ALA A 56 13.73 9.12 18.74
CA ALA A 56 14.57 9.91 17.85
C ALA A 56 15.56 9.00 17.08
N ASP A 57 16.01 7.93 17.74
CA ASP A 57 16.98 6.96 17.23
C ASP A 57 16.36 5.73 16.57
N ALA A 58 15.05 5.70 16.33
CA ALA A 58 14.40 4.55 15.68
C ALA A 58 14.99 4.27 14.29
N HIS A 59 15.42 5.32 13.58
CA HIS A 59 16.10 5.21 12.30
C HIS A 59 17.54 4.70 12.44
N VAL A 60 18.26 5.11 13.49
CA VAL A 60 19.61 4.62 13.82
C VAL A 60 19.57 3.13 14.17
N ARG A 61 18.67 2.72 15.06
CA ARG A 61 18.47 1.31 15.42
C ARG A 61 18.05 0.46 14.22
N ALA A 62 17.22 1.00 13.32
CA ALA A 62 16.86 0.31 12.08
C ALA A 62 18.05 0.17 11.12
N TRP A 63 18.92 1.18 11.04
CA TRP A 63 20.14 1.16 10.25
C TRP A 63 21.20 0.20 10.82
N GLU A 64 21.38 0.19 12.15
CA GLU A 64 22.23 -0.76 12.86
C GLU A 64 21.70 -2.19 12.71
N ALA A 65 20.39 -2.40 12.89
CA ALA A 65 19.76 -3.70 12.68
C ALA A 65 19.94 -4.18 11.24
N TYR A 66 19.84 -3.29 10.24
CA TYR A 66 20.14 -3.59 8.85
C TYR A 66 21.61 -4.00 8.67
N HIS A 67 22.57 -3.22 9.16
CA HIS A 67 24.01 -3.52 9.06
C HIS A 67 24.45 -4.75 9.86
N SER A 68 23.73 -5.09 10.93
CA SER A 68 24.00 -6.27 11.75
C SER A 68 23.58 -7.59 11.10
N ARG A 69 22.80 -7.56 10.01
CA ARG A 69 22.41 -8.78 9.28
C ARG A 69 23.65 -9.44 8.67
N PRO A 70 23.88 -10.75 8.85
CA PRO A 70 25.01 -11.47 8.26
C PRO A 70 25.12 -11.29 6.73
N ALA A 71 23.98 -11.22 6.05
CA ALA A 71 23.89 -10.95 4.60
C ALA A 71 24.41 -9.57 4.17
N ASN A 72 24.54 -8.61 5.10
CA ASN A 72 25.14 -7.29 4.87
C ASN A 72 26.59 -7.20 5.34
N ARG A 73 27.13 -8.24 6.00
CA ARG A 73 28.54 -8.27 6.44
C ARG A 73 29.46 -8.93 5.44
N MET A 74 28.96 -9.89 4.66
CA MET A 74 29.77 -10.61 3.69
C MET A 74 29.78 -9.86 2.36
N THR A 75 30.96 -9.38 1.97
CA THR A 75 31.21 -8.81 0.65
C THR A 75 31.12 -9.89 -0.43
N ILE A 76 30.93 -9.48 -1.69
CA ILE A 76 30.90 -10.41 -2.83
C ILE A 76 32.25 -11.14 -2.92
N GLU A 77 33.34 -10.43 -2.66
CA GLU A 77 34.71 -10.98 -2.65
C GLU A 77 34.92 -12.04 -1.58
N GLU A 78 34.47 -11.78 -0.35
CA GLU A 78 34.53 -12.77 0.74
C GLU A 78 33.70 -14.00 0.40
N CYS A 79 32.52 -13.80 -0.20
CA CYS A 79 31.66 -14.88 -0.65
C CYS A 79 32.33 -15.73 -1.74
N GLN A 80 32.93 -15.10 -2.76
CA GLN A 80 33.67 -15.81 -3.80
C GLN A 80 34.78 -16.68 -3.21
N LYS A 81 35.59 -16.10 -2.29
CA LYS A 81 36.67 -16.82 -1.61
C LYS A 81 36.15 -17.98 -0.79
N GLN A 82 35.08 -17.78 -0.02
CA GLN A 82 34.48 -18.81 0.80
C GLN A 82 33.91 -19.97 -0.04
N ILE A 83 33.28 -19.68 -1.18
CA ILE A 83 32.83 -20.75 -2.10
C ILE A 83 34.03 -21.50 -2.66
N CYS A 84 35.07 -20.79 -3.14
CA CYS A 84 36.27 -21.44 -3.68
C CYS A 84 36.95 -22.33 -2.64
N GLU A 85 37.10 -21.85 -1.40
CA GLU A 85 37.66 -22.62 -0.29
C GLU A 85 36.82 -23.86 0.03
N ARG A 86 35.50 -23.72 0.07
CA ARG A 86 34.57 -24.82 0.36
C ARG A 86 34.62 -25.93 -0.69
N GLU A 87 34.67 -25.57 -1.97
CA GLU A 87 34.69 -26.53 -3.08
C GLU A 87 36.11 -27.00 -3.46
N GLY A 88 37.14 -26.41 -2.85
CA GLY A 88 38.55 -26.71 -3.17
C GLY A 88 39.01 -26.14 -4.51
N PHE A 89 38.42 -25.04 -4.97
CA PHE A 89 38.83 -24.33 -6.18
C PHE A 89 39.93 -23.30 -5.88
N ASP A 90 40.88 -23.16 -6.80
CA ASP A 90 41.88 -22.10 -6.72
C ASP A 90 41.25 -20.76 -7.13
N PHE A 91 41.11 -19.85 -6.15
CA PHE A 91 40.51 -18.54 -6.37
C PHE A 91 41.19 -17.75 -7.48
N ASP A 92 42.52 -17.75 -7.55
CA ASP A 92 43.24 -16.96 -8.56
C ASP A 92 43.02 -17.53 -9.97
N LEU A 93 42.96 -18.86 -10.07
CA LEU A 93 42.64 -19.56 -11.32
C LEU A 93 41.20 -19.25 -11.79
N ILE A 94 40.23 -19.22 -10.87
CA ILE A 94 38.83 -18.88 -11.16
C ILE A 94 38.71 -17.44 -11.65
N MET A 95 39.44 -16.50 -11.05
CA MET A 95 39.42 -15.08 -11.44
C MET A 95 40.20 -14.80 -12.74
N SER A 96 41.14 -15.68 -13.10
CA SER A 96 41.97 -15.56 -14.31
C SER A 96 41.18 -15.56 -15.63
N HIS A 97 41.87 -15.27 -16.75
CA HIS A 97 41.30 -15.38 -18.10
C HIS A 97 41.42 -16.79 -18.71
N ASN A 98 41.80 -17.80 -17.91
CA ASN A 98 41.91 -19.18 -18.38
C ASN A 98 40.53 -19.69 -18.87
N ARG A 99 40.54 -20.36 -20.04
CA ARG A 99 39.37 -20.89 -20.75
C ARG A 99 39.38 -22.42 -20.86
N GLN A 100 40.27 -23.10 -20.14
CA GLN A 100 40.19 -24.55 -19.99
C GLN A 100 38.83 -24.95 -19.46
N GLU A 101 38.23 -25.99 -20.03
CA GLU A 101 36.85 -26.39 -19.79
C GLU A 101 36.54 -26.58 -18.31
N HIS A 102 37.35 -27.36 -17.59
CA HIS A 102 37.16 -27.58 -16.14
C HIS A 102 37.23 -26.29 -15.32
N VAL A 103 38.07 -25.31 -15.71
CA VAL A 103 38.15 -24.00 -15.03
C VAL A 103 36.90 -23.17 -15.33
N VAL A 104 36.39 -23.24 -16.56
CA VAL A 104 35.13 -22.57 -16.94
C VAL A 104 33.97 -23.15 -16.14
N ASP A 105 33.91 -24.47 -15.96
CA ASP A 105 32.85 -25.12 -15.20
C ASP A 105 32.86 -24.72 -13.73
N GLN A 106 34.03 -24.77 -13.09
CA GLN A 106 34.20 -24.30 -11.71
C GLN A 106 33.85 -22.80 -11.58
N ARG A 107 34.24 -21.98 -12.55
CA ARG A 107 33.92 -20.55 -12.55
C ARG A 107 32.43 -20.32 -12.69
N ASP A 108 31.77 -21.04 -13.59
CA ASP A 108 30.33 -20.93 -13.80
C ASP A 108 29.59 -21.26 -12.49
N PHE A 109 29.99 -22.36 -11.82
CA PHE A 109 29.48 -22.74 -10.51
C PHE A 109 29.61 -21.60 -9.48
N VAL A 110 30.81 -21.02 -9.33
CA VAL A 110 31.05 -19.94 -8.36
C VAL A 110 30.21 -18.70 -8.71
N ILE A 111 30.12 -18.32 -9.99
CA ILE A 111 29.28 -17.20 -10.44
C ILE A 111 27.82 -17.44 -10.08
N PHE A 112 27.33 -18.67 -10.26
CA PHE A 112 25.95 -19.05 -9.96
C PHE A 112 25.65 -18.96 -8.45
N GLU A 113 26.51 -19.54 -7.61
CA GLU A 113 26.37 -19.49 -6.15
C GLU A 113 26.40 -18.05 -5.61
N VAL A 114 27.32 -17.22 -6.11
CA VAL A 114 27.37 -15.79 -5.77
C VAL A 114 26.09 -15.09 -6.24
N ARG A 115 25.58 -15.41 -7.43
CA ARG A 115 24.33 -14.84 -7.93
C ARG A 115 23.14 -15.22 -7.05
N GLU A 116 23.12 -16.44 -6.54
CA GLU A 116 22.08 -16.95 -5.66
C GLU A 116 22.10 -16.25 -4.29
N MET A 117 23.29 -16.02 -3.73
CA MET A 117 23.45 -15.26 -2.48
C MET A 117 23.18 -13.77 -2.64
N PHE A 118 23.45 -13.20 -3.81
CA PHE A 118 23.28 -11.78 -4.12
C PHE A 118 22.34 -11.53 -5.33
N PRO A 119 21.04 -11.86 -5.20
CA PRO A 119 20.09 -11.80 -6.33
C PRO A 119 19.80 -10.37 -6.80
N ASN A 120 20.11 -9.37 -5.99
CA ASN A 120 19.88 -7.96 -6.30
C ASN A 120 21.05 -7.29 -7.04
N VAL A 121 22.22 -7.94 -7.10
CA VAL A 121 23.40 -7.40 -7.80
C VAL A 121 23.15 -7.46 -9.31
N SER A 122 23.58 -6.46 -10.08
CA SER A 122 23.39 -6.52 -11.54
C SER A 122 24.41 -7.49 -12.17
N LYS A 123 24.07 -8.08 -13.32
CA LYS A 123 25.02 -8.92 -14.07
C LYS A 123 26.30 -8.16 -14.42
N SER A 124 26.21 -6.85 -14.71
CA SER A 124 27.37 -5.99 -14.97
C SER A 124 28.23 -5.75 -13.73
N GLU A 125 27.63 -5.66 -12.55
CA GLU A 125 28.39 -5.57 -11.30
C GLU A 125 29.10 -6.90 -11.00
N LEU A 126 28.43 -8.03 -11.16
CA LEU A 126 29.09 -9.35 -11.09
C LEU A 126 30.25 -9.44 -12.08
N ALA A 127 30.06 -8.99 -13.31
CA ALA A 127 31.09 -8.99 -14.35
C ALA A 127 32.33 -8.22 -13.89
N ARG A 128 32.15 -7.02 -13.32
CA ARG A 128 33.24 -6.23 -12.72
C ARG A 128 33.93 -6.96 -11.58
N ARG A 129 33.17 -7.58 -10.67
CA ARG A 129 33.72 -8.30 -9.50
C ARG A 129 34.51 -9.53 -9.91
N PHE A 130 34.13 -10.22 -10.99
CA PHE A 130 34.86 -11.38 -11.52
C PHE A 130 35.95 -11.01 -12.54
N GLY A 131 36.11 -9.72 -12.89
CA GLY A 131 37.01 -9.30 -13.97
C GLY A 131 36.65 -9.95 -15.31
N LYS A 132 35.35 -9.92 -15.67
CA LYS A 132 34.79 -10.50 -16.90
C LYS A 132 33.86 -9.52 -17.60
N ASP A 133 33.51 -9.87 -18.83
CA ASP A 133 32.47 -9.18 -19.59
C ASP A 133 31.07 -9.61 -19.16
N HIS A 134 30.11 -8.72 -19.37
CA HIS A 134 28.70 -8.97 -19.08
C HIS A 134 28.17 -10.23 -19.80
N SER A 135 28.59 -10.47 -21.04
CA SER A 135 28.21 -11.65 -21.82
C SER A 135 28.75 -12.94 -21.20
N CYS A 136 29.98 -12.94 -20.66
CA CYS A 136 30.53 -14.10 -19.97
C CYS A 136 29.68 -14.48 -18.76
N ILE A 137 29.32 -13.51 -17.91
CA ILE A 137 28.44 -13.75 -16.76
C ILE A 137 27.09 -14.32 -17.20
N HIS A 138 26.51 -13.76 -18.26
CA HIS A 138 25.24 -14.25 -18.80
C HIS A 138 25.34 -15.73 -19.24
N HIS A 139 26.39 -16.09 -19.97
CA HIS A 139 26.57 -17.48 -20.41
C HIS A 139 26.89 -18.43 -19.25
N SER A 140 27.68 -17.99 -18.27
CA SER A 140 27.97 -18.76 -17.06
C SER A 140 26.71 -19.09 -16.29
N LEU A 141 25.85 -18.10 -16.06
CA LEU A 141 24.57 -18.30 -15.36
C LEU A 141 23.66 -19.26 -16.12
N ASN A 142 23.56 -19.11 -17.45
CA ASN A 142 22.73 -20.00 -18.26
C ASN A 142 23.22 -21.45 -18.27
N ARG A 143 24.53 -21.67 -18.42
CA ARG A 143 25.10 -23.03 -18.42
C ARG A 143 24.88 -23.73 -17.09
N GLU A 144 25.10 -23.03 -15.97
CA GLU A 144 24.82 -23.62 -14.65
C GLU A 144 23.34 -23.82 -14.37
N ALA A 145 22.49 -22.88 -14.80
CA ALA A 145 21.04 -23.05 -14.71
C ALA A 145 20.59 -24.31 -15.46
N GLU A 146 21.10 -24.51 -16.69
CA GLU A 146 20.85 -25.70 -17.50
C GLU A 146 21.37 -26.98 -16.84
N ARG A 147 22.60 -26.98 -16.31
CA ARG A 147 23.17 -28.12 -15.55
C ARG A 147 22.31 -28.52 -14.35
N ARG A 148 21.73 -27.53 -13.66
CA ARG A 148 20.87 -27.74 -12.50
C ARG A 148 19.40 -28.02 -12.86
N GLY A 149 19.03 -27.92 -14.14
CA GLY A 149 17.65 -28.07 -14.60
C GLY A 149 16.73 -26.95 -14.10
N ILE A 150 17.27 -25.75 -13.87
CA ILE A 150 16.54 -24.57 -13.41
C ILE A 150 16.46 -23.56 -14.57
N ASP A 151 15.33 -22.89 -14.79
CA ASP A 151 15.30 -21.77 -15.74
C ASP A 151 16.07 -20.58 -15.11
N GLU A 152 16.96 -19.92 -15.84
CA GLU A 152 17.66 -18.72 -15.34
C GLU A 152 16.65 -17.65 -14.86
N LYS A 153 15.47 -17.61 -15.49
CA LYS A 153 14.37 -16.72 -15.08
C LYS A 153 13.88 -17.04 -13.66
N ASP A 154 14.01 -18.28 -13.19
CA ASP A 154 13.63 -18.69 -11.84
C ASP A 154 14.58 -18.15 -10.77
N LEU A 155 15.86 -17.90 -11.10
CA LEU A 155 16.81 -17.22 -10.21
C LEU A 155 16.42 -15.76 -9.94
N THR A 156 15.68 -15.15 -10.87
CA THR A 156 15.13 -13.79 -10.72
C THR A 156 13.61 -13.78 -10.54
N SER A 157 13.01 -14.96 -10.35
CA SER A 157 11.58 -15.11 -10.16
C SER A 157 11.15 -14.27 -8.97
N VAL A 158 9.98 -13.67 -9.13
CA VAL A 158 9.42 -12.83 -8.09
C VAL A 158 9.19 -13.64 -6.82
N ASP A 159 8.84 -14.92 -6.97
CA ASP A 159 8.55 -15.81 -5.85
C ASP A 159 9.82 -16.16 -5.05
N ARG A 160 11.01 -16.28 -5.67
CA ARG A 160 12.26 -16.49 -4.91
C ARG A 160 12.77 -15.20 -4.25
N ALA A 161 12.70 -14.07 -4.96
CA ALA A 161 13.17 -12.78 -4.45
C ALA A 161 12.21 -12.15 -3.42
N TYR A 162 10.91 -12.46 -3.52
CA TYR A 162 9.85 -11.91 -2.69
C TYR A 162 8.85 -13.02 -2.29
N PRO A 163 9.28 -14.00 -1.47
CA PRO A 163 8.50 -15.22 -1.20
C PRO A 163 7.13 -14.93 -0.58
N THR A 164 7.05 -13.92 0.29
CA THR A 164 5.80 -13.55 0.95
C THR A 164 5.05 -12.42 0.25
N LEU A 165 5.40 -12.05 -0.99
CA LEU A 165 4.81 -10.89 -1.66
C LEU A 165 3.30 -11.02 -1.87
N ARG A 166 2.84 -12.22 -2.23
CA ARG A 166 1.41 -12.50 -2.42
C ARG A 166 0.64 -12.34 -1.12
N GLU A 167 1.19 -12.86 -0.03
CA GLU A 167 0.61 -12.77 1.31
C GLU A 167 0.61 -11.33 1.82
N ASP A 168 1.70 -10.59 1.62
CA ASP A 168 1.81 -9.18 2.00
C ASP A 168 0.74 -8.32 1.31
N ILE A 169 0.48 -8.57 0.03
CA ILE A 169 -0.58 -7.91 -0.73
C ILE A 169 -1.96 -8.33 -0.23
N ALA A 170 -2.18 -9.64 0.00
CA ALA A 170 -3.44 -10.15 0.53
C ALA A 170 -3.77 -9.60 1.93
N ASN A 171 -2.73 -9.36 2.74
CA ASN A 171 -2.83 -8.70 4.05
C ASN A 171 -3.06 -7.19 3.96
N GLY A 172 -3.11 -6.63 2.74
CA GLY A 172 -3.42 -5.22 2.49
C GLY A 172 -2.27 -4.27 2.81
N LEU A 173 -1.01 -4.75 2.84
CA LEU A 173 0.14 -3.88 2.99
C LEU A 173 0.26 -2.96 1.77
N SER A 174 0.58 -1.70 2.02
CA SER A 174 0.84 -0.75 0.93
C SER A 174 2.15 -1.08 0.21
N LEU A 175 2.26 -0.71 -1.07
CA LEU A 175 3.51 -0.86 -1.84
C LEU A 175 4.73 -0.29 -1.12
N ARG A 176 4.56 0.77 -0.33
CA ARG A 176 5.63 1.41 0.45
C ARG A 176 6.06 0.54 1.63
N GLU A 177 5.13 -0.06 2.35
CA GLU A 177 5.43 -0.97 3.47
C GLU A 177 6.12 -2.23 2.96
N ILE A 178 5.62 -2.80 1.86
CA ILE A 178 6.25 -3.93 1.17
C ILE A 178 7.66 -3.57 0.72
N ALA A 179 7.84 -2.42 0.06
CA ALA A 179 9.15 -1.92 -0.37
C ALA A 179 10.15 -1.81 0.78
N ASN A 180 9.73 -1.26 1.92
CA ASN A 180 10.55 -1.17 3.12
C ASN A 180 10.89 -2.56 3.69
N LYS A 181 9.96 -3.51 3.68
CA LYS A 181 10.17 -4.89 4.15
C LYS A 181 11.29 -5.58 3.38
N TYR A 182 11.30 -5.43 2.05
CA TYR A 182 12.28 -6.06 1.16
C TYR A 182 13.51 -5.20 0.85
N GLY A 183 13.61 -3.97 1.38
CA GLY A 183 14.75 -3.09 1.15
C GLY A 183 14.90 -2.61 -0.30
N VAL A 184 13.80 -2.47 -1.04
CA VAL A 184 13.80 -2.02 -2.45
C VAL A 184 12.91 -0.81 -2.66
N GLY A 185 13.04 -0.13 -3.80
CA GLY A 185 12.14 0.98 -4.15
C GLY A 185 10.69 0.51 -4.42
N SER A 186 9.70 1.35 -4.06
CA SER A 186 8.27 1.06 -4.28
C SER A 186 7.91 0.82 -5.75
N ALA A 187 8.60 1.48 -6.68
CA ALA A 187 8.44 1.24 -8.12
C ALA A 187 8.89 -0.17 -8.54
N THR A 188 9.91 -0.73 -7.88
CA THR A 188 10.36 -2.11 -8.12
C THR A 188 9.30 -3.10 -7.69
N ILE A 189 8.75 -2.96 -6.48
CA ILE A 189 7.62 -3.78 -6.03
C ILE A 189 6.44 -3.62 -7.00
N GLY A 190 6.04 -2.40 -7.35
CA GLY A 190 4.92 -2.17 -8.27
C GLY A 190 5.10 -2.78 -9.68
N ARG A 191 6.34 -2.93 -10.18
CA ARG A 191 6.64 -3.69 -11.39
C ARG A 191 6.46 -5.19 -11.18
N LYS A 192 6.95 -5.72 -10.05
CA LYS A 192 6.81 -7.14 -9.70
C LYS A 192 5.35 -7.54 -9.47
N VAL A 193 4.56 -6.70 -8.80
CA VAL A 193 3.12 -6.94 -8.62
C VAL A 193 2.36 -6.96 -9.96
N ARG A 194 2.72 -6.08 -10.90
CA ARG A 194 2.17 -6.11 -12.26
C ARG A 194 2.52 -7.38 -13.02
N LEU A 195 3.77 -7.83 -12.93
CA LEU A 195 4.20 -9.10 -13.54
C LEU A 195 3.44 -10.30 -13.00
N LEU A 196 3.08 -10.29 -11.72
CA LEU A 196 2.26 -11.33 -11.09
C LEU A 196 0.75 -11.20 -11.36
N GLY A 197 0.30 -10.16 -12.06
CA GLY A 197 -1.14 -9.92 -12.29
C GLY A 197 -1.91 -9.51 -11.03
N LEU A 198 -1.23 -9.12 -9.95
CA LEU A 198 -1.85 -8.81 -8.65
C LEU A 198 -2.17 -7.30 -8.49
N SER A 199 -2.21 -6.55 -9.59
CA SER A 199 -2.40 -5.09 -9.55
C SER A 199 -3.78 -4.71 -9.00
N ASP A 200 -4.79 -5.55 -9.21
CA ASP A 200 -6.14 -5.31 -8.73
C ASP A 200 -6.26 -5.51 -7.21
N GLN A 201 -5.38 -6.33 -6.63
CA GLN A 201 -5.29 -6.56 -5.19
C GLN A 201 -4.52 -5.47 -4.46
N LEU A 202 -3.76 -4.63 -5.19
CA LEU A 202 -3.27 -3.37 -4.66
C LEU A 202 -4.44 -2.41 -4.54
N GLY A 203 -5.24 -2.65 -3.50
CA GLY A 203 -6.13 -1.68 -2.94
C GLY A 203 -5.28 -0.51 -2.49
N GLY A 204 -4.98 0.42 -3.40
CA GLY A 204 -4.70 1.78 -2.99
C GLY A 204 -5.80 2.11 -1.99
N ARG A 205 -5.42 2.55 -0.78
CA ARG A 205 -6.36 3.01 0.23
C ARG A 205 -7.10 4.22 -0.35
N LYS A 206 -8.02 3.97 -1.28
CA LYS A 206 -9.15 4.83 -1.55
C LYS A 206 -9.88 4.71 -0.22
N THR A 207 -9.68 5.70 0.64
CA THR A 207 -10.57 5.95 1.77
C THR A 207 -11.94 6.06 1.13
N ARG A 208 -12.64 4.92 1.04
CA ARG A 208 -14.01 4.87 0.54
C ARG A 208 -14.77 5.64 1.59
N LEU A 209 -15.28 6.81 1.19
CA LEU A 209 -16.17 7.56 2.05
C LEU A 209 -17.35 6.63 2.39
N PRO A 210 -17.80 6.59 3.65
CA PRO A 210 -19.02 5.89 3.99
C PRO A 210 -20.17 6.34 3.07
N GLN A 211 -21.08 5.43 2.70
CA GLN A 211 -22.14 5.73 1.73
C GLN A 211 -22.96 6.97 2.13
N HIS A 212 -23.34 7.07 3.40
CA HIS A 212 -24.08 8.22 3.92
C HIS A 212 -23.36 9.57 3.74
N VAL A 213 -22.03 9.58 3.69
CA VAL A 213 -21.25 10.80 3.41
C VAL A 213 -21.30 11.12 1.91
N ILE A 214 -21.29 10.10 1.06
CA ILE A 214 -21.44 10.26 -0.39
C ILE A 214 -22.82 10.85 -0.71
N ASP A 215 -23.88 10.31 -0.10
CA ASP A 215 -25.25 10.77 -0.28
C ASP A 215 -25.40 12.25 0.19
N ALA A 216 -24.81 12.61 1.33
CA ALA A 216 -24.84 13.99 1.83
C ALA A 216 -24.06 14.97 0.93
N ILE A 217 -22.96 14.53 0.31
CA ILE A 217 -22.20 15.30 -0.67
C ILE A 217 -23.03 15.49 -1.95
N GLU A 218 -23.74 14.45 -2.39
CA GLU A 218 -24.64 14.48 -3.55
C GLU A 218 -25.74 15.53 -3.37
N ASP A 219 -26.46 15.46 -2.25
CA ASP A 219 -27.54 16.40 -1.93
C ASP A 219 -27.06 17.86 -1.97
N GLU A 220 -25.90 18.14 -1.37
CA GLU A 220 -25.33 19.50 -1.37
C GLU A 220 -24.85 19.96 -2.75
N TYR A 221 -24.37 19.03 -3.57
CA TYR A 221 -23.96 19.32 -4.94
C TYR A 221 -25.18 19.65 -5.81
N LEU A 222 -26.24 18.85 -5.70
CA LEU A 222 -27.50 19.03 -6.42
C LEU A 222 -28.24 20.29 -5.94
N SER A 223 -28.16 20.65 -4.66
CA SER A 223 -28.71 21.90 -4.11
C SER A 223 -27.99 23.16 -4.61
N GLY A 224 -26.94 23.01 -5.41
CA GLY A 224 -26.27 24.10 -6.09
C GLY A 224 -25.02 24.64 -5.41
N LYS A 225 -24.59 24.09 -4.26
CA LYS A 225 -23.39 24.58 -3.57
C LYS A 225 -22.14 24.45 -4.44
N THR A 226 -21.16 25.31 -4.19
CA THR A 226 -19.90 25.25 -4.94
C THR A 226 -19.10 24.03 -4.50
N GLY A 227 -18.40 23.38 -5.44
CA GLY A 227 -17.53 22.25 -5.10
C GLY A 227 -16.45 22.61 -4.07
N ARG A 228 -16.04 23.88 -4.00
CA ARG A 228 -15.08 24.38 -3.01
C ARG A 228 -15.66 24.35 -1.58
N ASP A 229 -16.93 24.72 -1.41
CA ASP A 229 -17.59 24.70 -0.09
C ASP A 229 -17.80 23.27 0.39
N ILE A 230 -18.24 22.39 -0.51
CA ILE A 230 -18.41 20.95 -0.23
C ILE A 230 -17.05 20.32 0.17
N CYS A 231 -15.99 20.60 -0.59
CA CYS A 231 -14.64 20.11 -0.26
C CYS A 231 -14.18 20.57 1.13
N ARG A 232 -14.45 21.83 1.49
CA ARG A 232 -14.11 22.37 2.82
C ARG A 232 -14.92 21.70 3.93
N ARG A 233 -16.22 21.47 3.72
CA ARG A 233 -17.13 20.89 4.70
C ARG A 233 -16.81 19.42 5.00
N TYR A 234 -16.54 18.63 3.98
CA TYR A 234 -16.30 17.18 4.11
C TYR A 234 -14.81 16.82 4.18
N HIS A 235 -13.92 17.82 4.20
CA HIS A 235 -12.47 17.63 4.22
C HIS A 235 -11.94 16.72 3.09
N ILE A 236 -12.51 16.86 1.89
CA ILE A 236 -12.08 16.13 0.69
C ILE A 236 -11.31 17.05 -0.26
N SER A 237 -10.39 16.48 -1.04
CA SER A 237 -9.68 17.25 -2.06
C SER A 237 -10.58 17.55 -3.26
N GLN A 238 -10.34 18.67 -3.94
CA GLN A 238 -11.07 19.02 -5.17
C GLN A 238 -10.88 17.99 -6.29
N GLY A 239 -9.74 17.29 -6.31
CA GLY A 239 -9.51 16.17 -7.22
C GLY A 239 -10.48 15.02 -6.94
N HIS A 240 -10.62 14.63 -5.67
CA HIS A 240 -11.54 13.57 -5.27
C HIS A 240 -13.01 13.95 -5.56
N MET A 241 -13.39 15.21 -5.30
CA MET A 241 -14.74 15.69 -5.63
C MET A 241 -15.04 15.62 -7.13
N ARG A 242 -14.12 16.07 -7.99
CA ARG A 242 -14.27 15.94 -9.46
C ARG A 242 -14.43 14.48 -9.89
N ASP A 243 -13.68 13.59 -9.26
CA ASP A 243 -13.74 12.15 -9.53
C ASP A 243 -15.09 11.55 -9.12
N MET A 244 -15.67 12.00 -7.99
CA MET A 244 -17.01 11.61 -7.55
C MET A 244 -18.08 12.12 -8.52
N VAL A 245 -18.06 13.40 -8.88
CA VAL A 245 -19.01 13.99 -9.84
C VAL A 245 -19.00 13.22 -11.16
N ARG A 246 -17.81 12.91 -11.69
CA ARG A 246 -17.66 12.13 -12.92
C ARG A 246 -18.15 10.69 -12.76
N ARG A 247 -17.80 10.02 -11.65
CA ARG A 247 -18.14 8.61 -11.43
C ARG A 247 -19.64 8.40 -11.26
N TYR A 248 -20.33 9.31 -10.59
CA TYR A 248 -21.76 9.19 -10.28
C TYR A 248 -22.67 9.98 -11.24
N GLY A 249 -22.10 10.67 -12.25
CA GLY A 249 -22.91 11.42 -13.22
C GLY A 249 -23.66 12.62 -12.64
N TRP A 250 -23.18 13.18 -11.52
CA TRP A 250 -23.89 14.25 -10.81
C TRP A 250 -24.03 15.55 -11.61
N SER A 251 -23.16 15.79 -12.59
CA SER A 251 -23.27 16.96 -13.48
C SER A 251 -24.56 16.91 -14.30
N GLU A 252 -24.88 15.76 -14.89
CA GLU A 252 -26.06 15.57 -15.73
C GLU A 252 -27.35 15.66 -14.89
N LEU A 253 -27.33 15.10 -13.67
CA LEU A 253 -28.45 15.18 -12.73
C LEU A 253 -28.74 16.63 -12.33
N ARG A 254 -27.70 17.42 -12.08
CA ARG A 254 -27.82 18.83 -11.72
C ARG A 254 -28.36 19.68 -12.88
N GLU A 255 -27.96 19.38 -14.11
CA GLU A 255 -28.49 20.06 -15.30
C GLU A 255 -29.97 19.75 -15.51
N LYS A 256 -30.37 18.48 -15.38
CA LYS A 256 -31.78 18.07 -15.43
C LYS A 256 -32.63 18.76 -14.36
N ALA A 257 -32.11 18.85 -13.13
CA ALA A 257 -32.81 19.51 -12.03
C ALA A 257 -32.96 21.04 -12.22
N ARG A 258 -32.12 21.66 -13.05
CA ARG A 258 -32.23 23.11 -13.39
C ARG A 258 -33.17 23.38 -14.56
N ALA A 259 -33.42 22.37 -15.39
CA ALA A 259 -34.31 22.46 -16.54
C ALA A 259 -35.79 22.28 -16.17
N GLN A 260 -36.08 21.79 -14.96
CA GLN A 260 -37.41 21.65 -14.37
C GLN A 260 -37.77 22.86 -13.53
#